data_AF-B1XKL5-F1
#
_entry.id   AF-B1XKL5-F1
#
_cell.length_a   1.000
_cell.length_b   1.000
_cell.length_c   1.000
_cell.angle_alpha   90.00
_cell.angle_beta   90.00
_cell.angle_gamma   90.00
#
_symmetry.space_group_name_H-M   'P 1'
#
loop_
_entity.id
_entity.type
_entity.pdbx_description
1 polymer ?
#
loop_
_entity_poly.entity_id
_entity_poly.type
_entity_poly.pdbx_seq_one_letter_code
_entity_poly.pdbx_strand_id
1 'polypeptide(L)' 'MTTDTTTLLCQYCAGQGFIIERDCGGQAQYEMTCPLCGGTGELTPEVDIDSTDQSESKNLRTLGQS' A
#
# COMPACT_ATOMS: atom_id res chain seq x y z
N MET A 1 6.09 15.96 -10.56
CA MET A 1 5.68 14.56 -10.38
C MET A 1 4.78 14.54 -9.16
N THR A 2 3.47 14.62 -9.36
CA THR A 2 2.50 14.46 -8.27
C THR A 2 2.34 12.97 -8.06
N THR A 3 3.04 12.42 -7.08
CA THR A 3 2.76 11.07 -6.58
C THR A 3 1.39 11.15 -5.94
N ASP A 4 0.36 10.85 -6.72
CA ASP A 4 -1.00 10.65 -6.23
C ASP A 4 -0.97 9.40 -5.35
N THR A 5 -0.56 9.61 -4.10
CA THR A 5 -0.62 8.58 -3.07
C THR A 5 -2.07 8.58 -2.66
N THR A 6 -2.92 7.90 -3.44
CA THR A 6 -4.29 7.64 -3.04
C THR A 6 -4.21 6.77 -1.79
N THR A 7 -4.28 7.41 -0.63
CA THR A 7 -4.28 6.71 0.64
C THR A 7 -5.59 5.93 0.75
N LEU A 8 -5.50 4.61 0.86
CA LEU A 8 -6.67 3.76 0.95
C LEU A 8 -7.08 3.66 2.42
N LEU A 9 -8.32 4.04 2.72
CA LEU A 9 -8.89 3.85 4.06
C LEU A 9 -8.85 2.37 4.45
N CYS A 10 -8.38 2.08 5.66
CA CYS A 10 -8.35 0.72 6.18
C CYS A 10 -9.78 0.23 6.43
N GLN A 11 -10.26 -0.64 5.54
CA GLN A 11 -11.62 -1.15 5.60
C GLN A 11 -11.90 -2.01 6.83
N TYR A 12 -10.86 -2.60 7.44
CA TYR A 12 -11.01 -3.43 8.63
C TYR A 12 -11.43 -2.63 9.87
N CYS A 13 -10.88 -1.42 10.03
CA CYS A 13 -11.24 -0.51 11.12
C CYS A 13 -12.11 0.67 10.66
N ALA A 14 -12.53 0.67 9.40
CA ALA A 14 -13.24 1.77 8.74
C ALA A 14 -12.54 3.14 8.91
N GLY A 15 -11.21 3.16 8.86
CA GLY A 15 -10.43 4.39 9.01
C GLY A 15 -10.12 4.85 10.43
N GLN A 16 -10.62 4.15 11.45
CA GLN A 16 -10.48 4.61 12.84
C GLN A 16 -9.09 4.35 13.45
N GLY A 17 -8.35 3.38 12.92
CA GLY A 17 -7.08 2.93 13.50
C GLY A 17 -7.24 1.94 14.65
N PHE A 18 -8.44 1.73 15.16
CA PHE A 18 -8.74 0.76 16.21
C PHE A 18 -10.03 -0.02 15.92
N ILE A 19 -10.18 -1.18 16.56
CA ILE A 19 -11.39 -1.98 16.56
C ILE A 19 -11.98 -1.99 17.97
N ILE A 20 -13.31 -1.91 18.04
CA ILE A 20 -14.04 -1.98 19.30
C ILE A 20 -14.68 -3.36 19.39
N GLU A 21 -14.23 -4.16 20.35
CA GLU A 21 -14.93 -5.40 20.68
C GLU A 21 -16.10 -5.06 21.62
N ARG A 22 -17.31 -5.45 21.20
CA ARG A 22 -18.52 -5.31 22.00
C ARG A 22 -18.92 -6.68 22.50
N ASP A 23 -19.21 -6.78 23.79
CA ASP A 23 -19.83 -7.98 24.34
C ASP A 23 -21.18 -8.27 23.73
N CYS A 24 -21.66 -9.48 23.98
CA CYS A 24 -23.07 -9.84 23.81
C CYS A 24 -24.04 -8.88 24.53
N GLY A 25 -23.57 -8.07 25.50
CA GLY A 25 -24.33 -7.00 26.17
C GLY A 25 -24.31 -5.63 25.46
N GLY A 26 -23.61 -5.49 24.34
CA GLY A 26 -23.56 -4.27 23.52
C GLY A 26 -22.67 -3.14 24.05
N GLN A 27 -22.04 -3.32 25.22
CA GLN A 27 -21.06 -2.39 25.76
C GLN A 27 -19.68 -2.66 25.12
N ALA A 28 -18.96 -1.59 24.80
CA ALA A 28 -17.57 -1.69 24.35
C ALA A 28 -16.72 -2.19 25.51
N GLN A 29 -16.16 -3.40 25.37
CA GLN A 29 -15.34 -3.99 26.43
C GLN A 29 -13.88 -3.57 26.32
N TYR A 30 -13.37 -3.42 25.09
CA TYR A 30 -11.98 -3.11 24.85
C TYR A 30 -11.74 -2.49 23.47
N GLU A 31 -10.83 -1.52 23.42
CA GLU A 31 -10.30 -0.94 22.18
C GLU A 31 -8.95 -1.61 21.88
N MET A 32 -8.85 -2.22 20.70
CA MET A 32 -7.59 -2.75 20.19
C MET A 32 -7.10 -1.94 19.02
N THR A 33 -5.80 -1.62 19.01
CA THR A 33 -5.13 -1.11 17.82
C THR A 33 -5.38 -2.03 16.64
N CYS A 34 -5.81 -1.47 15.51
CA CYS A 34 -6.09 -2.25 14.31
C CYS A 34 -4.80 -2.98 13.87
N PRO A 35 -4.79 -4.32 13.84
CA PRO A 35 -3.58 -5.08 13.49
C PRO A 35 -3.23 -4.97 12.00
N LEU A 36 -4.19 -4.55 11.17
CA LEU A 36 -4.02 -4.47 9.72
C LEU A 36 -3.31 -3.19 9.27
N CYS A 37 -3.69 -2.04 9.84
CA CYS A 37 -3.05 -0.75 9.55
C CYS A 37 -2.09 -0.31 10.66
N GLY A 38 -1.92 -1.11 11.71
CA GLY A 38 -1.02 -0.79 12.82
C GLY A 38 -1.41 0.47 13.60
N GLY A 39 -2.67 0.91 13.54
CA GLY A 39 -3.15 2.11 14.24
C GLY A 39 -3.32 3.36 13.38
N THR A 40 -2.91 3.34 12.12
CA THR A 40 -2.94 4.55 11.27
C THR A 40 -4.33 4.89 10.73
N GLY A 41 -5.22 3.90 10.64
CA GLY A 41 -6.50 4.03 9.93
C GLY A 41 -6.38 3.94 8.41
N GLU A 42 -5.16 3.84 7.88
CA GLU A 42 -4.86 3.95 6.46
C GLU A 42 -3.95 2.80 6.00
N LEU A 43 -4.21 2.27 4.82
CA LEU A 43 -3.35 1.32 4.14
C LEU A 43 -2.52 2.10 3.12
N THR A 44 -1.20 2.05 3.28
CA THR A 44 -0.29 2.53 2.24
C THR A 44 -0.34 1.53 1.10
N PRO A 45 -0.75 1.92 -0.12
CA PRO A 45 -0.51 1.06 -1.26
C PRO A 45 1.00 0.88 -1.34
N GLU A 46 1.46 -0.35 -1.16
CA GLU A 46 2.80 -0.73 -1.57
C GLU A 46 2.86 -0.44 -3.07
N VAL A 47 3.54 0.65 -3.41
CA VAL A 47 3.77 0.97 -4.80
C VAL A 47 4.79 -0.07 -5.25
N ASP A 48 4.29 -1.18 -5.78
CA ASP A 48 5.07 -2.11 -6.59
C ASP A 48 5.47 -1.34 -7.86
N ILE A 49 6.49 -0.50 -7.72
CA ILE A 49 7.15 0.06 -8.87
C ILE A 49 7.98 -1.08 -9.45
N ASP A 50 7.36 -1.95 -10.27
CA ASP A 50 8.08 -2.71 -11.28
C ASP A 50 8.60 -1.69 -12.31
N SER A 51 9.62 -0.92 -11.91
CA SER A 51 10.45 -0.17 -12.84
C SER A 51 11.37 -1.15 -13.54
N THR A 52 10.82 -1.97 -14.43
CA THR A 52 11.61 -2.57 -15.50
C THR A 52 11.37 -1.83 -16.82
N ASP A 53 11.42 -0.49 -16.79
CA ASP A 53 11.74 0.27 -17.99
C ASP A 53 13.27 0.38 -18.10
N GLN A 54 13.87 -0.59 -18.77
CA GLN A 54 15.13 -0.34 -19.47
C GLN A 54 14.92 -0.67 -20.94
N SER A 55 14.34 0.32 -21.64
CA SER A 55 14.65 0.57 -23.04
C SER A 55 16.17 0.78 -23.19
N GLU A 56 16.95 -0.30 -23.23
CA GLU A 56 18.31 -0.27 -23.76
C GLU A 56 18.22 -0.41 -25.29
N SER A 57 17.82 0.68 -25.94
CA SER A 57 18.04 0.91 -27.36
C SER A 57 19.54 1.06 -27.63
N LYS A 58 20.33 -0.01 -27.55
CA LYS A 58 21.71 -0.01 -28.05
C LYS A 58 21.71 -0.35 -29.54
N ASN A 59 21.49 0.69 -30.33
CA ASN A 59 21.94 0.78 -31.72
C ASN A 59 23.47 0.55 -31.74
N LEU A 60 23.94 -0.68 -32.02
CA LEU A 60 25.34 -0.90 -32.37
C LEU A 60 25.46 -0.94 -33.89
N ARG A 61 25.81 0.22 -34.44
CA ARG A 61 26.26 0.37 -35.83
C ARG A 61 27.63 -0.29 -36.01
N THR A 62 27.68 -1.25 -36.93
CA THR A 62 28.78 -1.58 -37.89
C THR A 62 30.16 -2.01 -37.36
N LEU A 63 30.67 -3.15 -37.86
CA LEU A 63 31.84 -3.26 -38.76
C LEU A 63 32.22 -4.73 -39.07
N GLY A 64 32.18 -5.08 -40.36
CA GLY A 64 33.30 -5.75 -41.05
C GLY A 64 33.54 -7.27 -40.88
N GLN A 65 33.56 -7.92 -42.05
CA GLN A 65 34.46 -9.03 -42.46
C GLN A 65 34.17 -10.46 -41.99
N SER A 66 33.72 -11.31 -42.93
CA SER A 66 34.55 -12.32 -43.60
C SER A 66 33.84 -12.87 -44.84
#